data_AF-A0A7C6IPJ8-F1
#
_entry.id   AF-A0A7C6IPJ8-F1
#
_cell.length_a   1.000
_cell.length_b   1.000
_cell.length_c   1.000
_cell.angle_alpha   90.00
_cell.angle_beta   90.00
_cell.angle_gamma   90.00
#
_symmetry.space_group_name_H-M   'P 1'
#
loop_
_entity.id
_entity.type
_entity.pdbx_description
1 polymer ?
#
loop_
_entity_poly.entity_id
_entity_poly.type
_entity_poly.pdbx_seq_one_letter_code
_entity_poly.pdbx_strand_id
1 'polypeptide(L)' 'MITTLEQIKSIEKGYNEAMKKGKAQILVCAGTGCVAGGSLSVYAALVEELKNRNLFTTINCL' A
#
# COMPACT_ATOMS: atom_id res chain seq x y z
N MET A 1 -7.63 -23.87 20.71
CA MET A 1 -6.34 -24.58 20.76
C MET A 1 -6.12 -25.15 19.36
N ILE A 2 -5.04 -24.76 18.68
CA ILE A 2 -4.71 -25.31 17.36
C ILE A 2 -4.11 -26.69 17.59
N THR A 3 -4.75 -27.73 17.09
CA THR A 3 -4.42 -29.13 17.40
C THR A 3 -4.04 -29.94 16.18
N THR A 4 -4.27 -29.43 14.96
CA THR A 4 -3.92 -30.14 13.72
C THR A 4 -3.10 -29.29 12.76
N LEU A 5 -2.28 -29.96 11.93
CA LEU A 5 -1.46 -29.31 10.90
C LEU A 5 -2.32 -28.54 9.88
N GLU A 6 -3.51 -29.06 9.56
CA GLU A 6 -4.43 -28.44 8.61
C GLU A 6 -4.97 -27.11 9.14
N GLN A 7 -5.23 -27.01 10.45
CA GLN A 7 -5.63 -25.76 11.08
C GLN A 7 -4.54 -24.69 10.98
N ILE A 8 -3.27 -25.08 11.19
CA ILE A 8 -2.12 -24.16 11.02
C ILE A 8 -2.06 -23.64 9.58
N LYS A 9 -2.16 -24.53 8.59
CA LYS A 9 -2.13 -24.15 7.17
C LYS A 9 -3.31 -23.26 6.77
N SER A 10 -4.49 -23.50 7.33
CA SER A 10 -5.68 -22.67 7.06
C SER A 10 -5.53 -21.26 7.62
N ILE A 11 -4.97 -21.13 8.83
CA ILE A 11 -4.68 -19.84 9.46
C ILE A 11 -3.60 -19.10 8.67
N GLU A 12 -2.52 -19.77 8.31
CA GLU A 12 -1.44 -19.21 7.49
C GLU A 12 -1.98 -18.65 6.15
N LYS A 13 -2.85 -19.40 5.47
CA LYS A 13 -3.51 -18.93 4.25
C LYS A 13 -4.34 -17.67 4.49
N GLY A 14 -5.18 -17.67 5.52
CA GLY A 14 -6.03 -16.52 5.86
C GLY A 14 -5.21 -15.26 6.16
N TYR A 15 -4.12 -15.40 6.92
CA TYR A 15 -3.21 -14.29 7.20
C TYR A 15 -2.48 -13.82 5.94
N ASN A 16 -1.96 -14.73 5.12
CA ASN A 16 -1.28 -14.35 3.87
C ASN A 16 -2.22 -13.65 2.89
N GLU A 17 -3.49 -14.08 2.78
CA GLU A 17 -4.50 -13.40 1.97
C GLU A 17 -4.88 -12.04 2.53
N ALA A 18 -5.02 -11.91 3.84
CA ALA A 18 -5.26 -10.62 4.50
C ALA A 18 -4.06 -9.67 4.33
N MET A 19 -2.83 -10.19 4.42
CA MET A 19 -1.60 -9.43 4.26
C MET A 19 -1.40 -8.96 2.82
N LYS A 20 -1.79 -9.78 1.83
CA LYS A 20 -1.89 -9.36 0.41
C LYS A 20 -2.93 -8.27 0.18
N LYS A 21 -3.98 -8.20 1.01
CA LYS A 21 -5.00 -7.13 0.98
C LYS A 21 -4.60 -5.91 1.80
N GLY A 22 -3.49 -5.96 2.52
CA GLY A 22 -2.92 -4.83 3.24
C GLY A 22 -2.58 -3.72 2.26
N LYS A 23 -3.40 -2.67 2.20
CA LYS A 23 -3.13 -1.50 1.37
C LYS A 23 -1.98 -0.73 2.02
N ALA A 24 -0.83 -0.69 1.36
CA ALA A 24 0.20 0.26 1.73
C ALA A 24 -0.38 1.68 1.63
N GLN A 25 -0.06 2.54 2.60
CA GLN A 25 -0.40 3.95 2.56
C GLN A 25 0.88 4.75 2.35
N ILE A 26 0.90 5.57 1.30
CA ILE A 26 2.04 6.43 0.98
C ILE A 26 1.62 7.87 1.20
N LEU A 27 2.46 8.62 1.93
CA LEU A 27 2.27 10.05 2.16
C LEU A 27 3.27 10.83 1.33
N VAL A 28 2.77 11.78 0.53
CA VAL A 28 3.59 12.77 -0.18
C VAL A 28 3.46 14.11 0.54
N CYS A 29 4.61 14.72 0.87
CA CYS A 29 4.65 16.03 1.51
C CYS A 29 4.13 17.13 0.57
N ALA A 30 3.18 17.94 1.04
CA ALA A 30 2.58 19.08 0.33
C ALA A 30 2.88 20.43 1.01
N GLY A 31 3.83 20.48 1.93
CA GLY A 31 4.32 21.75 2.50
C GLY A 31 4.89 22.67 1.41
N THR A 32 4.93 23.98 1.67
CA THR A 32 5.36 24.99 0.68
C THR A 32 6.74 24.70 0.09
N GLY A 33 7.69 24.23 0.90
CA GLY A 33 9.02 23.80 0.44
C GLY A 33 8.99 22.52 -0.42
N CYS A 34 8.12 21.55 -0.08
CA CYS A 34 7.97 20.32 -0.85
C CYS A 34 7.31 20.60 -2.21
N VAL A 35 6.30 21.47 -2.25
CA VAL A 35 5.61 21.89 -3.48
C VAL A 35 6.55 22.67 -4.39
N ALA A 36 7.34 23.60 -3.85
CA ALA A 36 8.37 24.31 -4.62
C ALA A 36 9.43 23.33 -5.19
N GLY A 37 9.71 22.25 -4.47
CA GLY A 37 10.58 21.15 -4.92
C GLY A 37 9.92 20.13 -5.86
N GLY A 38 8.64 20.29 -6.21
CA GLY A 38 7.94 19.43 -7.17
C GLY A 38 7.28 18.18 -6.58
N SER A 39 6.92 18.16 -5.30
CA SER A 39 6.25 16.99 -4.70
C SER A 39 4.94 16.59 -5.40
N LEU A 40 4.25 17.55 -6.03
CA LEU A 40 3.04 17.30 -6.83
C LEU A 40 3.32 16.47 -8.09
N SER A 41 4.46 16.67 -8.77
CA SER A 41 4.81 15.87 -9.95
C SER A 41 5.18 14.45 -9.55
N VAL A 42 5.85 14.29 -8.41
CA VAL A 42 6.13 12.97 -7.81
C VAL A 42 4.82 12.26 -7.46
N TYR A 43 3.87 12.94 -6.82
CA TYR A 43 2.55 12.37 -6.52
C TYR A 43 1.85 11.87 -7.80
N ALA A 44 1.81 12.70 -8.85
CA ALA A 44 1.17 12.34 -10.11
C ALA A 44 1.80 11.11 -10.77
N ALA A 45 3.13 11.08 -10.88
CA ALA A 45 3.85 9.93 -11.44
C ALA A 45 3.65 8.66 -10.62
N LEU A 46 3.58 8.78 -9.28
CA LEU A 46 3.35 7.65 -8.39
C LEU A 46 1.95 7.05 -8.56
N VAL A 47 0.92 7.90 -8.70
CA VAL A 47 -0.46 7.48 -8.98
C VAL A 47 -0.54 6.74 -10.32
N GLU A 48 0.12 7.27 -11.36
CA GLU A 48 0.13 6.65 -12.68
C GLU A 48 0.80 5.27 -12.67
N GLU A 49 1.96 5.15 -12.02
CA GLU A 49 2.68 3.89 -11.92
C GLU A 49 1.91 2.83 -11.12
N LEU A 50 1.20 3.24 -10.06
CA LEU A 50 0.37 2.32 -9.27
C LEU A 50 -0.85 1.83 -10.05
N LYS A 51 -1.44 2.68 -10.91
CA LYS A 51 -2.48 2.26 -11.86
C LYS A 51 -1.93 1.25 -12.86
N ASN A 52 -0.75 1.51 -13.42
CA ASN A 52 -0.10 0.60 -14.40
C ASN A 52 0.21 -0.78 -13.78
N ARG A 53 0.61 -0.81 -12.51
CA ARG A 53 0.89 -2.06 -11.77
C ARG A 53 -0.36 -2.72 -11.19
N ASN A 54 -1.53 -2.12 -11.37
CA ASN A 54 -2.81 -2.59 -10.84
C ASN A 54 -2.78 -2.81 -9.31
N LEU A 55 -2.01 -1.97 -8.60
CA LEU A 55 -1.81 -2.00 -7.16
C LEU A 55 -2.82 -1.07 -6.48
N PHE A 56 -3.58 -1.61 -5.52
CA PHE A 56 -4.57 -0.85 -4.75
C PHE A 56 -3.93 -0.21 -3.52
N THR A 57 -3.07 0.78 -3.74
CA THR A 57 -2.38 1.54 -2.69
C THR A 57 -3.07 2.89 -2.47
N THR A 58 -3.23 3.31 -1.22
CA THR A 58 -3.79 4.63 -0.89
C THR A 58 -2.65 5.65 -0.88
N ILE A 59 -2.69 6.66 -1.75
CA ILE A 59 -1.70 7.74 -1.76
C ILE A 59 -2.39 9.04 -1.36
N ASN A 60 -1.89 9.65 -0.28
CA ASN A 60 -2.37 10.95 0.19
C ASN A 60 -1.27 12.00 0.06
N CYS A 61 -1.69 13.24 -0.21
CA CYS A 61 -0.84 14.42 -0.19
C CYS A 61 -1.29 15.29 1.00
N LEU A 62 -0.40 15.60 1.95
CA LEU A 62 -0.70 16.46 3.12
C LEU A 62 0.28 17.62 3.23
#